data_AF-A0A8T8M2I2-F1
#
_entry.id   AF-A0A8T8M2I2-F1
#
_cell.length_a   1.000
_cell.length_b   1.000
_cell.length_c   1.000
_cell.angle_alpha   90.00
_cell.angle_beta   90.00
_cell.angle_gamma   90.00
#
_symmetry.space_group_name_H-M   'P 1'
#
loop_
_entity.id
_entity.type
_entity.pdbx_description
1 polymer ?
#
loop_
_entity_poly.entity_id
_entity_poly.type
_entity_poly.pdbx_seq_one_letter_code
_entity_poly.pdbx_strand_id
1 'polypeptide(L)'
;MKGLPAAATSFATVYIDGLEVNTITGEVIIPHYVSIYCNQSKPQQSLASCRSVDHYAEYVTHVDRRKLPPHDLHRLRDYVDYAHGEWRRTEVDCRITIPQLRVLEKLHGLVLYRNHIVLSQVELAKALHVVPANLMKKLQPLIDRDFIRVETSRSGNMRTGDIKVLTNPTLIYRGYEKEQQAAVKAWYSPRMARTQYSAEMPALVA
;
A
#
# COMPACT_ATOMS: atom_id res chain seq x y z
N MET A 1 -22.09 -4.17 -50.06
CA MET A 1 -22.94 -3.91 -48.86
C MET A 1 -22.02 -3.66 -47.68
N LYS A 2 -22.08 -2.46 -47.09
CA LYS A 2 -21.25 -2.06 -45.95
C LYS A 2 -21.71 -2.84 -44.71
N GLY A 3 -20.81 -3.60 -44.09
CA GLY A 3 -21.06 -4.19 -42.77
C GLY A 3 -21.25 -3.09 -41.74
N LEU A 4 -22.32 -3.16 -40.95
CA LEU A 4 -22.50 -2.31 -39.77
C LEU A 4 -21.32 -2.53 -38.80
N PRO A 5 -20.78 -1.47 -38.19
CA PRO A 5 -19.81 -1.63 -37.11
C PRO A 5 -20.50 -2.25 -35.88
N ALA A 6 -19.83 -3.19 -35.21
CA ALA A 6 -20.23 -3.65 -33.90
C ALA A 6 -20.29 -2.45 -32.95
N ALA A 7 -21.46 -2.19 -32.38
CA ALA A 7 -21.65 -1.13 -31.41
C ALA A 7 -20.70 -1.36 -30.22
N ALA A 8 -19.72 -0.49 -30.07
CA ALA A 8 -19.00 -0.35 -28.81
C ALA A 8 -20.00 0.24 -27.81
N THR A 9 -20.73 -0.63 -27.11
CA THR A 9 -21.60 -0.23 -26.00
C THR A 9 -20.71 0.21 -24.86
N SER A 10 -20.33 1.50 -24.84
CA SER A 10 -19.79 2.12 -23.65
C SER A 10 -20.92 2.22 -22.63
N PHE A 11 -20.93 1.34 -21.64
CA PHE A 11 -21.83 1.47 -20.50
C PHE A 11 -21.42 2.73 -19.73
N ALA A 12 -22.20 3.80 -19.86
CA ALA A 12 -22.09 4.93 -18.96
C ALA A 12 -22.67 4.48 -17.61
N THR A 13 -21.83 4.03 -16.69
CA THR A 13 -22.22 3.72 -15.31
C THR A 13 -21.83 4.87 -14.39
N VAL A 14 -22.71 5.20 -13.44
CA VAL A 14 -22.50 6.20 -12.39
C VAL A 14 -22.77 5.56 -11.04
N TYR A 15 -22.01 5.94 -10.03
CA TYR A 15 -22.22 5.46 -8.68
C TYR A 15 -23.12 6.42 -7.88
N ILE A 16 -24.23 5.89 -7.36
CA ILE A 16 -25.21 6.64 -6.54
C ILE A 16 -25.36 5.87 -5.23
N ASP A 17 -25.09 6.52 -4.09
CA ASP A 17 -25.20 5.93 -2.74
C ASP A 17 -24.48 4.56 -2.58
N GLY A 18 -23.35 4.40 -3.27
CA GLY A 18 -22.53 3.18 -3.23
C GLY A 18 -23.02 2.04 -4.12
N LEU A 19 -24.03 2.29 -4.96
CA LEU A 19 -24.54 1.36 -5.97
C LEU A 19 -24.08 1.80 -7.35
N GLU A 20 -23.62 0.86 -8.17
CA GLU A 20 -23.33 1.14 -9.57
C GLU A 20 -24.65 1.14 -10.35
N VAL A 21 -24.95 2.25 -11.02
CA VAL A 21 -26.19 2.43 -11.78
C VAL A 21 -25.84 2.67 -13.23
N ASN A 22 -26.44 1.90 -14.12
CA ASN A 22 -26.35 2.17 -15.55
C ASN A 22 -27.18 3.42 -15.87
N THR A 23 -26.54 4.47 -16.38
CA THR A 23 -27.24 5.75 -16.62
C THR A 23 -28.20 5.70 -17.80
N ILE A 24 -28.09 4.69 -18.66
CA ILE A 24 -28.94 4.51 -19.83
C ILE A 24 -30.18 3.69 -19.46
N THR A 25 -30.01 2.61 -18.69
CA THR A 25 -31.12 1.71 -18.33
C THR A 25 -31.77 2.03 -16.99
N GLY A 26 -31.10 2.80 -16.13
CA GLY A 26 -31.51 3.03 -14.74
C GLY A 26 -31.36 1.78 -13.86
N GLU A 27 -30.79 0.69 -14.39
CA GLU A 27 -30.59 -0.54 -13.65
C GLU A 27 -29.52 -0.35 -12.59
N VAL A 28 -29.87 -0.70 -11.36
CA VAL A 28 -28.91 -0.89 -10.27
C VAL A 28 -28.16 -2.18 -10.56
N ILE A 29 -26.91 -2.04 -10.98
CA ILE A 29 -25.97 -3.16 -11.02
C ILE A 29 -25.62 -3.45 -9.57
N ILE A 30 -26.37 -4.39 -8.96
CA ILE A 30 -26.09 -4.86 -7.61
C ILE A 30 -24.67 -5.41 -7.62
N PRO A 31 -23.69 -4.74 -7.01
CA PRO A 31 -22.35 -5.26 -7.06
C PRO A 31 -22.29 -6.42 -6.06
N HIS A 32 -21.62 -7.52 -6.41
CA HIS A 32 -21.09 -8.48 -5.43
C HIS A 32 -20.04 -7.86 -4.48
N TYR A 33 -19.90 -6.53 -4.50
CA TYR A 33 -18.89 -5.72 -3.84
C TYR A 33 -19.59 -4.64 -3.02
N VAL A 34 -19.39 -4.67 -1.71
CA VAL A 34 -19.80 -3.57 -0.83
C VAL A 34 -18.80 -2.45 -1.03
N SER A 35 -19.23 -1.32 -1.60
CA SER A 35 -18.33 -0.18 -1.82
C SER A 35 -17.62 0.20 -0.52
N ILE A 36 -16.29 0.14 -0.53
CA ILE A 36 -15.44 0.53 0.61
C ILE A 36 -15.37 2.04 0.79
N TYR A 37 -16.06 2.83 -0.02
CA TYR A 37 -16.01 4.28 0.04
C TYR A 37 -17.28 4.84 0.72
N CYS A 38 -17.10 5.79 1.65
CA CYS A 38 -18.20 6.46 2.36
C CYS A 38 -18.90 7.51 1.51
N ASN A 39 -18.19 8.14 0.56
CA ASN A 39 -18.75 9.19 -0.30
C ASN A 39 -17.95 9.26 -1.61
N GLN A 40 -18.60 8.89 -2.73
CA GLN A 40 -18.03 8.89 -4.09
C GLN A 40 -18.35 10.17 -4.88
N SER A 41 -19.05 11.15 -4.30
CA SER A 41 -19.39 12.42 -4.97
C SER A 41 -18.19 13.35 -5.19
N LYS A 42 -17.05 13.08 -4.56
CA LYS A 42 -15.80 13.84 -4.73
C LYS A 42 -14.77 13.00 -5.49
N PRO A 43 -14.08 13.57 -6.49
CA PRO A 43 -12.98 12.89 -7.16
C PRO A 43 -11.86 12.60 -6.15
N GLN A 44 -11.55 11.32 -5.95
CA GLN A 44 -10.53 10.90 -5.01
C GLN A 44 -9.14 10.97 -5.65
N GLN A 45 -8.21 11.68 -5.00
CA GLN A 45 -6.81 11.65 -5.41
C GLN A 45 -6.21 10.27 -5.12
N SER A 46 -5.28 9.83 -5.98
CA SER A 46 -4.58 8.57 -5.77
C SER A 46 -3.72 8.60 -4.50
N LEU A 47 -3.60 7.47 -3.79
CA LEU A 47 -2.62 7.32 -2.70
C LEU A 47 -1.18 7.53 -3.17
N ALA A 48 -0.89 7.28 -4.45
CA ALA A 48 0.41 7.57 -5.04
C ALA A 48 0.71 9.07 -5.06
N SER A 49 -0.31 9.92 -5.18
CA SER A 49 -0.19 11.39 -5.13
C SER A 49 -0.28 11.97 -3.72
N CYS A 50 -0.37 11.14 -2.68
CA CYS A 50 -0.34 11.60 -1.30
C CYS A 50 1.03 12.20 -0.95
N ARG A 51 1.05 13.47 -0.50
CA ARG A 51 2.27 14.23 -0.21
C ARG A 51 2.39 14.70 1.25
N SER A 52 1.37 14.46 2.08
CA SER A 52 1.38 14.88 3.48
C SER A 52 0.49 13.98 4.33
N VAL A 53 0.62 14.09 5.65
CA VAL A 53 -0.29 13.45 6.60
C VAL A 53 -1.73 13.91 6.37
N ASP A 54 -1.94 15.19 6.06
CA ASP A 54 -3.28 15.76 5.86
C ASP A 54 -3.97 15.16 4.62
N HIS A 55 -3.22 15.00 3.51
CA HIS A 55 -3.74 14.34 2.30
C HIS A 55 -4.13 12.88 2.59
N TYR A 56 -3.33 12.18 3.39
CA TYR A 56 -3.64 10.80 3.76
C TYR A 56 -4.86 10.73 4.68
N ALA A 57 -4.96 11.62 5.66
CA ALA A 57 -6.10 11.72 6.56
C ALA A 57 -7.39 11.96 5.76
N GLU A 58 -7.39 12.94 4.85
CA GLU A 58 -8.50 13.21 3.94
C GLU A 58 -8.84 11.96 3.11
N TYR A 59 -7.86 11.32 2.47
CA TYR A 59 -8.09 10.11 1.70
C TYR A 59 -8.77 9.00 2.53
N VAL A 60 -8.28 8.75 3.74
CA VAL A 60 -8.81 7.68 4.60
C VAL A 60 -10.19 8.01 5.15
N THR A 61 -10.59 9.28 5.26
CA THR A 61 -11.98 9.65 5.63
C THR A 61 -13.01 9.17 4.61
N HIS A 62 -12.61 9.04 3.33
CA HIS A 62 -13.46 8.48 2.29
C HIS A 62 -13.55 6.95 2.34
N VAL A 63 -12.74 6.25 3.13
CA VAL A 63 -12.74 4.80 3.22
C VAL A 63 -13.56 4.34 4.43
N ASP A 64 -14.60 3.57 4.17
CA ASP A 64 -15.37 2.86 5.18
C ASP A 64 -14.58 1.66 5.72
N ARG A 65 -13.78 1.93 6.75
CA ARG A 65 -12.91 0.93 7.39
C ARG A 65 -13.69 -0.19 8.08
N ARG A 66 -15.00 -0.05 8.32
CA ARG A 66 -15.85 -1.09 8.92
C ARG A 66 -16.11 -2.24 7.95
N LYS A 67 -16.02 -1.96 6.65
CA LYS A 67 -16.17 -2.94 5.57
C LYS A 67 -14.88 -3.69 5.25
N LEU A 68 -13.74 -3.24 5.78
CA LEU A 68 -12.46 -3.90 5.55
C LEU A 68 -12.41 -5.25 6.26
N PRO A 69 -11.74 -6.25 5.66
CA PRO A 69 -11.52 -7.52 6.34
C PRO A 69 -10.71 -7.32 7.64
N PRO A 70 -10.81 -8.27 8.59
CA PRO A 70 -10.02 -8.25 9.82
C PRO A 70 -8.53 -8.08 9.52
N HIS A 71 -7.88 -7.20 10.29
CA HIS A 71 -6.45 -6.92 10.13
C HIS A 71 -5.65 -7.79 11.10
N ASP A 72 -5.41 -9.04 10.70
CA ASP A 72 -4.78 -10.05 11.55
C ASP A 72 -3.24 -10.04 11.39
N LEU A 73 -2.54 -10.25 12.50
CA LEU A 73 -1.09 -10.48 12.56
C LEU A 73 -0.71 -11.89 12.10
N HIS A 74 -1.65 -12.84 12.09
CA HIS A 74 -1.38 -14.24 11.72
C HIS A 74 -0.67 -14.35 10.37
N ARG A 75 -1.09 -13.59 9.37
CA ARG A 75 -0.45 -13.58 8.03
C ARG A 75 1.04 -13.22 8.06
N LEU A 76 1.42 -12.23 8.86
CA LEU A 76 2.82 -11.84 9.01
C LEU A 76 3.63 -12.97 9.66
N ARG A 77 3.05 -13.65 10.65
CA ARG A 77 3.68 -14.78 11.34
C ARG A 77 3.79 -16.02 10.45
N ASP A 78 2.76 -16.32 9.67
CA ASP A 78 2.78 -17.42 8.69
C ASP A 78 3.88 -17.21 7.66
N TYR A 79 4.12 -15.96 7.24
CA TYR A 79 5.20 -15.65 6.33
C TYR A 79 6.59 -15.85 6.97
N VAL A 80 6.74 -15.57 8.26
CA VAL A 80 7.98 -15.85 9.01
C VAL A 80 8.25 -17.36 9.01
N ASP A 81 7.23 -18.17 9.31
CA ASP A 81 7.36 -19.63 9.33
C ASP A 81 7.66 -20.18 7.94
N TYR A 82 6.99 -19.66 6.90
CA TYR A 82 7.26 -19.98 5.51
C TYR A 82 8.71 -19.66 5.13
N ALA A 83 9.20 -18.45 5.44
CA ALA A 83 10.58 -18.04 5.15
C ALA A 83 11.61 -18.92 5.88
N HIS A 84 11.33 -19.34 7.11
CA HIS A 84 12.16 -20.31 7.82
C HIS A 84 12.20 -21.67 7.11
N GLY A 85 11.07 -22.13 6.58
CA GLY A 85 10.98 -23.36 5.79
C GLY A 85 11.75 -23.27 4.48
N GLU A 86 11.59 -22.17 3.74
CA GLU A 86 12.27 -21.96 2.45
C GLU A 86 13.78 -21.83 2.59
N TRP A 87 14.25 -21.14 3.63
CA TRP A 87 15.68 -21.08 3.92
C TRP A 87 16.27 -22.47 4.15
N ARG A 88 15.57 -23.36 4.87
CA ARG A 88 16.03 -24.75 5.08
C ARG A 88 16.09 -25.57 3.79
N ARG A 89 15.25 -25.25 2.79
CA ARG A 89 15.18 -25.98 1.51
C ARG A 89 16.18 -25.47 0.47
N THR A 90 16.39 -24.16 0.44
CA THR A 90 17.11 -23.49 -0.66
C THR A 90 18.48 -22.95 -0.24
N GLU A 91 18.76 -22.92 1.06
CA GLU A 91 19.95 -22.28 1.67
C GLU A 91 20.07 -20.76 1.43
N VAL A 92 19.09 -20.16 0.73
CA VAL A 92 19.00 -18.71 0.52
C VAL A 92 18.40 -18.07 1.77
N ASP A 93 19.14 -17.20 2.44
CA ASP A 93 18.70 -16.54 3.67
C ASP A 93 17.57 -15.54 3.41
N CYS A 94 16.33 -16.02 3.53
CA CYS A 94 15.10 -15.24 3.44
C CYS A 94 14.46 -14.98 4.81
N ARG A 95 15.13 -15.34 5.91
CA ARG A 95 14.58 -15.26 7.26
C ARG A 95 14.32 -13.81 7.68
N ILE A 96 13.24 -13.63 8.43
CA ILE A 96 12.95 -12.39 9.15
C ILE A 96 13.49 -12.52 10.57
N THR A 97 14.45 -11.67 10.93
CA THR A 97 15.01 -11.68 12.29
C THR A 97 13.99 -11.18 13.32
N ILE A 98 14.11 -11.58 14.58
CA ILE A 98 13.23 -11.12 15.67
C ILE A 98 13.16 -9.58 15.76
N PRO A 99 14.28 -8.83 15.67
CA PRO A 99 14.22 -7.37 15.66
C PRO A 99 13.44 -6.79 14.48
N GLN A 100 13.58 -7.36 13.28
CA GLN A 100 12.80 -6.94 12.09
C GLN A 100 11.32 -7.26 12.28
N LEU A 101 10.98 -8.45 12.76
CA LEU A 101 9.60 -8.87 13.03
C LEU A 101 8.92 -7.92 14.02
N ARG A 102 9.58 -7.54 15.11
CA ARG A 102 9.03 -6.58 16.08
C ARG A 102 8.71 -5.21 15.46
N VAL A 103 9.54 -4.75 14.52
CA VAL A 103 9.26 -3.50 13.79
C VAL A 103 8.08 -3.69 12.84
N LEU A 104 8.02 -4.82 12.12
CA LEU A 104 6.91 -5.14 11.23
C LEU A 104 5.57 -5.27 11.98
N GLU A 105 5.54 -5.89 13.17
CA GLU A 105 4.35 -5.96 14.02
C GLU A 105 3.88 -4.56 14.47
N LYS A 106 4.81 -3.64 14.77
CA LYS A 106 4.47 -2.25 15.09
C LYS A 106 3.94 -1.51 13.87
N LEU A 107 4.56 -1.68 12.69
CA LEU A 107 4.08 -1.10 11.44
C LEU A 107 2.71 -1.64 11.05
N HIS A 108 2.46 -2.94 11.23
CA HIS A 108 1.15 -3.56 11.04
C HIS A 108 0.07 -2.85 11.88
N GLY A 109 0.33 -2.60 13.16
CA GLY A 109 -0.59 -1.84 14.01
C GLY A 109 -0.90 -0.42 13.53
N LEU A 110 -0.04 0.19 12.71
CA LEU A 110 -0.22 1.54 12.16
C LEU A 110 -0.95 1.58 10.81
N VAL A 111 -1.10 0.45 10.11
CA VAL A 111 -1.73 0.42 8.79
C VAL A 111 -3.24 0.58 8.90
N LEU A 112 -3.74 1.69 8.37
CA LEU A 112 -5.17 2.00 8.34
C LEU A 112 -5.87 1.47 7.08
N TYR A 113 -5.18 1.45 5.94
CA TYR A 113 -5.72 1.01 4.66
C TYR A 113 -4.60 0.60 3.68
N ARG A 114 -4.79 -0.54 3.00
CA ARG A 114 -3.83 -1.19 2.10
C ARG A 114 -2.49 -1.44 2.77
N ASN A 115 -1.38 -1.02 2.17
CA ASN A 115 -0.03 -1.17 2.68
C ASN A 115 0.67 0.19 2.91
N HIS A 116 -0.12 1.24 3.19
CA HIS A 116 0.40 2.59 3.39
C HIS A 116 0.33 3.01 4.85
N ILE A 117 1.41 3.65 5.30
CA ILE A 117 1.50 4.37 6.57
C ILE A 117 2.00 5.76 6.23
N VAL A 118 1.23 6.80 6.54
CA VAL A 118 1.65 8.20 6.35
C VAL A 118 1.48 8.91 7.68
N LEU A 119 2.59 9.36 8.25
CA LEU A 119 2.66 10.00 9.57
C LEU A 119 3.74 11.09 9.54
N SER A 120 3.80 11.90 10.60
CA SER A 120 5.01 12.68 10.84
C SER A 120 6.15 11.75 11.27
N GLN A 121 7.40 12.15 11.00
CA GLN A 121 8.59 11.41 11.43
C GLN A 121 8.65 11.27 12.95
N VAL A 122 8.15 12.28 13.68
CA VAL A 122 8.10 12.27 15.15
C VAL A 122 7.12 11.21 15.65
N GLU A 123 5.92 11.13 15.06
CA GLU A 123 4.92 10.13 15.44
C GLU A 123 5.38 8.70 15.11
N LEU A 124 5.98 8.50 13.93
CA LEU A 124 6.51 7.19 13.56
C LEU A 124 7.66 6.78 14.50
N ALA A 125 8.58 7.69 14.82
CA ALA A 125 9.65 7.43 15.78
C ALA A 125 9.10 7.05 17.16
N LYS A 126 8.07 7.77 17.64
CA LYS A 126 7.38 7.47 18.89
C LYS A 126 6.74 6.07 18.85
N ALA A 127 6.04 5.71 17.78
CA ALA A 127 5.41 4.40 17.62
C ALA A 127 6.42 3.24 17.58
N LEU A 128 7.62 3.49 17.05
CA LEU A 128 8.72 2.52 16.99
C LEU A 128 9.65 2.57 18.21
N HIS A 129 9.33 3.40 19.21
CA HIS A 129 10.14 3.61 20.42
C HIS A 129 11.61 3.97 20.12
N VAL A 130 11.83 4.87 19.17
CA VAL A 130 13.15 5.38 18.81
C VAL A 130 13.16 6.91 18.82
N VAL A 131 14.35 7.49 19.02
CA VAL A 131 14.56 8.94 18.85
C VAL A 131 14.43 9.28 17.37
N PRO A 132 13.80 10.41 16.97
CA PRO A 132 13.61 10.78 15.57
C PRO A 132 14.90 10.75 14.73
N ALA A 133 16.04 11.16 15.28
CA ALA A 133 17.35 11.11 14.62
C ALA A 133 17.79 9.68 14.23
N ASN A 134 17.33 8.66 14.96
CA ASN A 134 17.65 7.26 14.73
C ASN A 134 16.57 6.51 13.92
N LEU A 135 15.50 7.20 13.48
CA LEU A 135 14.38 6.58 12.78
C LEU A 135 14.84 5.84 11.52
N MET A 136 15.58 6.51 10.63
CA MET A 136 16.05 5.87 9.39
C MET A 136 17.00 4.71 9.67
N LYS A 137 17.88 4.82 10.67
CA LYS A 137 18.75 3.72 11.10
C LYS A 137 17.95 2.51 11.59
N LYS A 138 16.80 2.72 12.22
CA LYS A 138 15.88 1.65 12.66
C LYS A 138 15.16 0.99 11.49
N LEU A 139 14.82 1.76 10.45
CA LEU A 139 14.10 1.29 9.27
C LEU A 139 15.02 0.65 8.21
N GLN A 140 16.30 1.03 8.16
CA GLN A 140 17.25 0.59 7.13
C GLN A 140 17.29 -0.93 6.94
N PRO A 141 17.37 -1.78 7.99
CA PRO A 141 17.42 -3.23 7.80
C PRO A 141 16.15 -3.84 7.18
N LEU A 142 15.03 -3.12 7.17
CA LEU A 142 13.79 -3.52 6.51
C LEU A 142 13.75 -3.00 5.07
N ILE A 143 14.35 -1.84 4.81
CA ILE A 143 14.52 -1.26 3.47
C ILE A 143 15.46 -2.15 2.64
N ASP A 144 16.61 -2.53 3.20
CA ASP A 144 17.64 -3.34 2.52
C ASP A 144 17.11 -4.73 2.10
N ARG A 145 16.10 -5.24 2.81
CA ARG A 145 15.44 -6.52 2.54
C ARG A 145 14.17 -6.39 1.69
N ASP A 146 13.85 -5.18 1.20
CA ASP A 146 12.62 -4.84 0.47
C ASP A 146 11.33 -5.27 1.21
N PHE A 147 11.37 -5.23 2.55
CA PHE A 147 10.18 -5.42 3.39
C PHE A 147 9.34 -4.16 3.48
N ILE A 148 9.99 -2.99 3.33
CA ILE A 148 9.33 -1.69 3.29
C ILE A 148 10.00 -0.78 2.25
N ARG A 149 9.27 0.24 1.81
CA ARG A 149 9.75 1.38 1.01
C ARG A 149 9.41 2.67 1.73
N VAL A 150 10.32 3.64 1.69
CA VAL A 150 10.17 4.89 2.45
C VAL A 150 10.33 6.10 1.53
N GLU A 151 9.33 6.98 1.54
CA GLU A 151 9.33 8.28 0.90
C GLU A 151 9.38 9.38 1.97
N THR A 152 10.32 10.30 1.84
CA THR A 152 10.47 11.50 2.68
C THR A 152 10.53 12.74 1.79
N SER A 153 10.66 13.94 2.37
CA SER A 153 10.91 15.15 1.57
C SER A 153 12.24 15.13 0.82
N ARG A 154 13.21 14.30 1.24
CA ARG A 154 14.52 14.20 0.60
C ARG A 154 14.57 13.15 -0.51
N SER A 155 13.85 12.05 -0.31
CA SER A 155 13.84 10.89 -1.23
C SER A 155 12.59 10.81 -2.10
N GLY A 156 11.65 11.73 -1.94
CA GLY A 156 10.37 11.71 -2.63
C GLY A 156 9.64 13.04 -2.50
N ASN A 157 8.33 13.01 -2.73
CA ASN A 157 7.48 14.20 -2.81
C ASN A 157 6.66 14.45 -1.53
N MET A 158 7.18 14.04 -0.37
CA MET A 158 6.51 14.29 0.92
C MET A 158 6.82 15.69 1.46
N ARG A 159 5.88 16.28 2.19
CA ARG A 159 6.08 17.50 2.97
C ARG A 159 7.22 17.30 3.99
N THR A 160 8.02 18.33 4.22
CA THR A 160 9.08 18.30 5.24
C THR A 160 8.53 17.88 6.60
N GLY A 161 9.18 16.90 7.23
CA GLY A 161 8.75 16.36 8.52
C GLY A 161 7.76 15.19 8.41
N ASP A 162 7.16 14.97 7.25
CA ASP A 162 6.28 13.83 6.99
C ASP A 162 7.08 12.66 6.38
N ILE A 163 6.55 11.46 6.56
CA ILE A 163 7.11 10.21 6.04
C ILE A 163 5.98 9.31 5.56
N LYS A 164 6.19 8.69 4.40
CA LYS A 164 5.31 7.68 3.84
C LYS A 164 6.07 6.37 3.77
N VAL A 165 5.58 5.37 4.51
CA VAL A 165 6.11 4.01 4.52
C VAL A 165 5.12 3.13 3.76
N LEU A 166 5.58 2.47 2.71
CA LEU A 166 4.86 1.38 2.09
C LEU A 166 5.41 0.06 2.64
N THR A 167 4.54 -0.79 3.18
CA THR A 167 4.91 -2.14 3.58
C THR A 167 4.81 -3.09 2.40
N ASN A 168 5.64 -4.13 2.36
CA ASN A 168 5.50 -5.16 1.36
C ASN A 168 4.11 -5.83 1.53
N PRO A 169 3.26 -5.83 0.49
CA PRO A 169 1.89 -6.33 0.58
C PRO A 169 1.79 -7.85 0.80
N THR A 170 2.88 -8.62 0.64
CA THR A 170 2.92 -10.03 1.07
C THR A 170 2.98 -10.16 2.59
N LEU A 171 3.60 -9.19 3.27
CA LEU A 171 3.80 -9.19 4.72
C LEU A 171 2.65 -8.51 5.45
N ILE A 172 2.30 -7.29 5.03
CA ILE A 172 1.32 -6.43 5.70
C ILE A 172 0.44 -5.77 4.64
N TYR A 173 -0.84 -6.12 4.68
CA TYR A 173 -1.85 -5.53 3.81
C TYR A 173 -3.23 -5.56 4.46
N ARG A 174 -3.90 -4.40 4.47
CA ARG A 174 -5.26 -4.25 4.97
C ARG A 174 -6.23 -3.94 3.83
N GLY A 175 -6.86 -4.97 3.32
CA GLY A 175 -7.83 -4.90 2.22
C GLY A 175 -8.15 -6.28 1.68
N TYR A 176 -8.94 -6.34 0.62
CA TYR A 176 -9.34 -7.60 0.01
C TYR A 176 -8.20 -8.29 -0.74
N GLU A 177 -8.26 -9.61 -0.81
CA GLU A 177 -7.22 -10.45 -1.42
C GLU A 177 -6.93 -10.07 -2.88
N LYS A 178 -7.97 -9.79 -3.68
CA LYS A 178 -7.81 -9.36 -5.08
C LYS A 178 -6.98 -8.08 -5.19
N GLU A 179 -7.21 -7.11 -4.31
CA GLU A 179 -6.43 -5.86 -4.28
C GLU A 179 -5.00 -6.10 -3.78
N GLN A 180 -4.84 -6.99 -2.80
CA GLN A 180 -3.53 -7.41 -2.29
C GLN A 180 -2.69 -8.06 -3.40
N GLN A 181 -3.26 -9.01 -4.15
CA GLN A 181 -2.56 -9.68 -5.26
C GLN A 181 -2.11 -8.67 -6.32
N ALA A 182 -2.94 -7.67 -6.64
CA ALA A 182 -2.56 -6.59 -7.54
C ALA A 182 -1.41 -5.74 -6.96
N ALA A 183 -1.45 -5.42 -5.66
CA ALA A 183 -0.39 -4.70 -4.98
C ALA A 183 0.93 -5.50 -4.95
N VAL A 184 0.89 -6.82 -4.71
CA VAL A 184 2.06 -7.71 -4.76
C VAL A 184 2.68 -7.72 -6.16
N LYS A 185 1.86 -7.84 -7.21
CA LYS A 185 2.34 -7.75 -8.60
C LYS A 185 2.99 -6.40 -8.90
N ALA A 186 2.41 -5.31 -8.40
CA ALA A 186 2.98 -3.98 -8.55
C ALA A 186 4.31 -3.85 -7.80
N TRP A 187 4.39 -4.39 -6.57
CA TRP A 187 5.59 -4.36 -5.74
C TRP A 187 6.81 -4.95 -6.44
N TYR A 188 6.65 -6.14 -7.02
CA TYR A 188 7.71 -6.88 -7.72
C TYR A 188 7.78 -6.58 -9.23
N SER A 189 7.03 -5.59 -9.72
CA SER A 189 7.10 -5.20 -11.13
C SER A 189 8.46 -4.56 -11.44
N PRO A 190 9.13 -4.91 -12.57
CA PRO A 190 10.39 -4.30 -12.98
C PRO A 190 10.33 -2.77 -13.10
N ARG A 191 9.14 -2.21 -13.36
CA ARG A 191 8.91 -0.76 -13.40
C ARG A 191 9.07 -0.08 -12.03
N MET A 192 8.73 -0.76 -10.94
CA MET A 192 8.88 -0.21 -9.58
C MET A 192 10.28 -0.47 -9.00
N ALA A 193 10.92 -1.58 -9.37
CA ALA A 193 12.31 -1.86 -8.97
C ALA A 193 13.27 -0.75 -9.44
N ARG A 194 13.08 -0.21 -10.66
CA ARG A 194 13.89 0.91 -11.18
C ARG A 194 13.83 2.18 -10.33
N THR A 195 12.72 2.44 -9.63
CA THR A 195 12.57 3.63 -8.77
C THR A 195 13.33 3.50 -7.45
N GLN A 196 13.57 2.27 -6.95
CA GLN A 196 14.42 2.03 -5.78
C GLN A 196 15.91 2.16 -6.12
N TYR A 197 16.35 1.62 -7.26
CA TYR A 197 17.78 1.64 -7.65
C TYR A 197 18.26 2.98 -8.24
N SER A 198 17.37 3.84 -8.72
CA SER A 198 17.76 5.18 -9.21
C SER A 198 18.02 6.19 -8.08
N ALA A 199 17.60 5.90 -6.85
CA ALA A 199 17.96 6.68 -5.67
C ALA A 199 19.35 6.32 -5.10
N GLU A 200 19.95 5.20 -5.53
CA GLU A 200 21.27 4.72 -5.06
C GLU A 200 22.40 4.87 -6.10
N MET A 201 22.14 5.45 -7.28
CA MET A 201 23.16 5.72 -8.30
C MET A 201 23.25 7.21 -8.67
N PRO A 202 23.87 8.06 -7.84
CA PRO A 202 24.41 9.33 -8.30
C PRO A 202 25.94 9.35 -8.43
N ALA A 203 26.66 8.22 -8.55
CA ALA A 203 28.12 8.26 -8.52
C ALA A 203 28.90 7.19 -9.32
N LEU A 204 28.40 6.69 -10.47
CA LEU A 204 29.21 5.79 -11.31
C LEU A 204 28.95 5.91 -12.82
N VAL A 205 28.63 7.10 -13.35
CA VAL A 205 28.89 7.45 -14.76
C VAL A 205 29.03 8.98 -14.85
N ALA A 206 30.26 9.47 -14.71
CA ALA A 206 30.86 10.67 -15.33
C ALA A 206 32.11 11.07 -14.55
#